data_AF-A0A0M9DKI1-F1
#
_entry.id   AF-A0A0M9DKI1-F1
#
_cell.length_a   1.000
_cell.length_b   1.000
_cell.length_c   1.000
_cell.angle_alpha   90.00
_cell.angle_beta   90.00
_cell.angle_gamma   90.00
#
_symmetry.space_group_name_H-M   'P 1'
#
loop_
_entity.id
_entity.type
_entity.pdbx_description
1 polymer ?
#
loop_
_entity_poly.entity_id
_entity_poly.type
_entity_poly.pdbx_seq_one_letter_code
_entity_poly.pdbx_strand_id
1 'polypeptide(L)'
;MKKLILSLFLSLFAVSAIGSTVFASPEVNEASKEILPKIESIANNSDYIDLIDINELPEGAPVINFDTVEDFEQAIKELENEDTELNLYEDTESSSLSTPLITTMATSSTTDRLEVWVKPSLNPIKSATQPVTVTVDLSYRYNGSGSSKTFSSITGVSSFSLAFPTTWVQTGYSSFFYNFNKGVTIELLGYNRLGIVIGEQPIGAQVKDEITFSYALGGSKTLFEK
;
A
#
# COMPACT_ATOMS: atom_id res chain seq x y z
N MET A 1 -17.85 12.88 -42.61
CA MET A 1 -16.52 12.56 -42.09
C MET A 1 -16.35 13.29 -40.76
N LYS A 2 -16.42 12.56 -39.64
CA LYS A 2 -16.30 13.10 -38.28
C LYS A 2 -14.82 13.39 -38.01
N LYS A 3 -14.48 14.62 -37.64
CA LYS A 3 -13.15 14.98 -37.16
C LYS A 3 -13.13 14.78 -35.65
N LEU A 4 -12.47 13.72 -35.20
CA LEU A 4 -12.09 13.52 -33.80
C LEU A 4 -10.89 14.43 -33.53
N ILE A 5 -11.12 15.51 -32.79
CA ILE A 5 -10.06 16.27 -32.13
C ILE A 5 -9.90 15.61 -30.76
N LEU A 6 -8.93 14.72 -30.68
CA LEU A 6 -8.48 14.11 -29.42
C LEU A 6 -7.59 15.15 -28.73
N SER A 7 -8.17 15.94 -27.83
CA SER A 7 -7.40 16.86 -26.98
C SER A 7 -6.74 16.04 -25.88
N LEU A 8 -5.47 15.70 -26.10
CA LEU A 8 -4.56 15.18 -25.09
C LEU A 8 -4.27 16.32 -24.10
N PHE A 9 -5.01 16.37 -22.97
CA PHE A 9 -4.61 17.20 -21.84
C PHE A 9 -3.39 16.55 -21.18
N LEU A 10 -2.21 16.95 -21.63
CA LEU A 10 -0.95 16.68 -20.94
C LEU A 10 -0.86 17.69 -19.80
N SER A 11 -1.43 17.37 -18.63
CA SER A 11 -1.21 18.15 -17.41
C SER A 11 0.25 17.96 -16.99
N LEU A 12 1.08 18.97 -17.28
CA LEU A 12 2.37 19.13 -16.63
C LEU A 12 2.11 19.52 -15.18
N PHE A 13 1.90 18.54 -14.30
CA PHE A 13 2.03 18.79 -12.87
C PHE A 13 3.52 18.89 -12.55
N ALA A 14 3.94 20.09 -12.14
CA ALA A 14 5.28 20.32 -11.62
C ALA A 14 5.36 19.75 -10.20
N VAL A 15 5.49 18.43 -10.07
CA VAL A 15 5.87 17.80 -8.80
C VAL A 15 7.32 18.22 -8.52
N SER A 16 7.47 19.30 -7.76
CA SER A 16 8.78 19.81 -7.37
C SER A 16 9.41 18.84 -6.36
N ALA A 17 10.70 18.60 -6.56
CA ALA A 17 11.49 17.52 -5.98
C ALA A 17 11.36 17.37 -4.45
N ILE A 18 11.48 16.13 -4.01
CA ILE A 18 11.65 15.67 -2.61
C ILE A 18 12.73 16.53 -1.93
N GLY A 19 12.31 17.52 -1.14
CA GLY A 19 13.18 18.35 -0.33
C GLY A 19 13.12 17.90 1.12
N SER A 20 14.28 17.73 1.77
CA SER A 20 14.38 17.58 3.21
C SER A 20 14.05 18.91 3.89
N THR A 21 12.76 19.22 4.03
CA THR A 21 12.29 20.43 4.71
C THR A 21 12.21 20.18 6.21
N VAL A 22 13.04 20.90 6.96
CA VAL A 22 12.85 21.06 8.41
C VAL A 22 11.59 21.90 8.61
N PHE A 23 10.53 21.30 9.15
CA PHE A 23 9.30 22.01 9.46
C PHE A 23 9.58 23.04 10.58
N ALA A 24 9.65 24.31 10.20
CA ALA A 24 9.58 25.40 11.17
C ALA A 24 8.14 25.46 11.72
N SER A 25 8.01 25.64 13.04
CA SER A 25 6.71 25.79 13.70
C SER A 25 5.90 26.89 13.02
N PRO A 26 4.69 26.62 12.49
CA PRO A 26 3.96 27.61 11.72
C PRO A 26 3.38 28.68 12.66
N GLU A 27 3.77 29.93 12.41
CA GLU A 27 3.03 31.09 12.89
C GLU A 27 1.66 31.08 12.17
N VAL A 28 0.57 30.91 12.91
CA VAL A 28 -0.78 30.72 12.33
C VAL A 28 -1.21 31.98 11.59
N ASN A 29 -1.08 31.96 10.26
CA ASN A 29 -1.46 33.07 9.39
C ASN A 29 -2.93 32.96 8.95
N GLU A 30 -3.59 34.05 8.51
CA GLU A 30 -5.03 34.03 8.19
C GLU A 30 -5.39 33.02 7.07
N ALA A 31 -4.49 32.77 6.12
CA ALA A 31 -4.66 31.74 5.08
C ALA A 31 -4.80 30.31 5.67
N SER A 32 -4.14 30.03 6.80
CA SER A 32 -4.23 28.74 7.51
C SER A 32 -5.65 28.43 8.00
N LYS A 33 -6.39 29.48 8.40
CA LYS A 33 -7.76 29.35 8.94
C LYS A 33 -8.79 28.94 7.88
N GLU A 34 -8.53 29.20 6.60
CA GLU A 34 -9.44 28.84 5.51
C GLU A 34 -9.09 27.49 4.87
N ILE A 35 -7.83 27.09 4.91
CA ILE A 35 -7.32 25.88 4.24
C ILE A 35 -7.58 24.62 5.07
N LEU A 36 -7.29 24.64 6.37
CA LEU A 36 -7.42 23.46 7.23
C LEU A 36 -8.84 22.85 7.24
N PRO A 37 -9.93 23.64 7.40
CA PRO A 37 -11.29 23.06 7.40
C PRO A 37 -11.67 22.39 6.07
N LYS A 38 -11.13 22.88 4.94
CA LYS A 38 -11.38 22.28 3.63
C LYS A 38 -10.65 20.94 3.50
N ILE A 39 -9.40 20.89 3.94
CA ILE A 39 -8.58 19.66 3.93
C ILE A 39 -9.17 18.61 4.87
N GLU A 40 -9.58 18.99 6.06
CA GLU A 40 -10.30 18.12 7.00
C GLU A 40 -11.59 17.59 6.37
N SER A 41 -12.35 18.43 5.67
CA SER A 41 -13.55 17.99 4.95
C SER A 41 -13.23 16.97 3.84
N ILE A 42 -12.12 17.11 3.12
CA ILE A 42 -11.71 16.15 2.09
C ILE A 42 -11.31 14.83 2.73
N ALA A 43 -10.44 14.87 3.75
CA ALA A 43 -9.97 13.67 4.43
C ALA A 43 -11.11 12.90 5.12
N ASN A 44 -12.02 13.59 5.79
CA ASN A 44 -13.18 12.96 6.44
C ASN A 44 -14.17 12.29 5.47
N ASN A 45 -14.09 12.61 4.16
CA ASN A 45 -14.93 12.02 3.13
C ASN A 45 -14.17 10.98 2.27
N SER A 46 -12.91 10.69 2.59
CA SER A 46 -12.11 9.69 1.87
C SER A 46 -11.78 8.53 2.78
N ASP A 47 -11.89 7.31 2.26
CA ASP A 47 -11.49 6.11 2.99
C ASP A 47 -9.96 5.90 2.98
N TYR A 48 -9.21 6.65 2.17
CA TYR A 48 -7.79 6.38 1.90
C TYR A 48 -6.82 7.29 2.64
N ILE A 49 -7.28 8.41 3.20
CA ILE A 49 -6.40 9.35 3.89
C ILE A 49 -6.93 9.74 5.27
N ASP A 50 -6.07 9.65 6.26
CA ASP A 50 -6.33 10.12 7.62
C ASP A 50 -5.32 11.23 7.94
N LEU A 51 -5.80 12.38 8.43
CA LEU A 51 -4.92 13.46 8.87
C LEU A 51 -4.31 13.14 10.23
N ILE A 52 -3.03 13.45 10.39
CA ILE A 52 -2.29 13.30 11.64
C ILE A 52 -1.53 14.58 11.98
N ASP A 53 -1.13 14.72 13.24
CA ASP A 53 -0.24 15.81 13.63
C ASP A 53 1.09 15.66 12.88
N ILE A 54 1.57 16.76 12.31
CA ILE A 54 2.84 16.78 11.59
C ILE A 54 4.03 16.36 12.46
N ASN A 55 3.93 16.56 13.77
CA ASN A 55 4.94 16.15 14.74
C ASN A 55 4.97 14.62 14.96
N GLU A 56 3.97 13.88 14.48
CA GLU A 56 3.93 12.41 14.51
C GLU A 56 4.57 11.77 13.28
N LEU A 57 5.01 12.58 12.30
CA LEU A 57 5.73 12.09 11.15
C LEU A 57 7.13 11.59 11.54
N PRO A 58 7.57 10.44 11.01
CA PRO A 58 8.93 9.99 11.24
C PRO A 58 9.92 10.96 10.59
N GLU A 59 11.12 11.05 11.18
CA GLU A 59 12.19 11.87 10.62
C GLU A 59 12.46 11.47 9.17
N GLY A 60 12.54 12.49 8.31
CA GLY A 60 12.79 12.31 6.89
C GLY A 60 11.58 11.88 6.06
N ALA A 61 10.39 11.74 6.65
CA ALA A 61 9.14 11.45 5.92
C ALA A 61 9.03 12.29 4.64
N PRO A 62 8.59 11.69 3.52
CA PRO A 62 8.46 12.42 2.26
C PRO A 62 7.43 13.52 2.43
N VAL A 63 7.69 14.64 1.76
CA VAL A 63 6.81 15.81 1.77
C VAL A 63 6.37 16.10 0.35
N ILE A 64 5.06 16.19 0.15
CA ILE A 64 4.44 16.52 -1.13
C ILE A 64 3.88 17.93 -1.05
N ASN A 65 4.17 18.75 -2.05
CA ASN A 65 3.63 20.10 -2.15
C ASN A 65 2.50 20.12 -3.19
N PHE A 66 1.36 20.67 -2.79
CA PHE A 66 0.25 21.00 -3.67
C PHE A 66 0.08 22.51 -3.72
N ASP A 67 -0.12 23.05 -4.91
CA ASP A 67 -0.32 24.48 -5.11
C ASP A 67 -1.67 24.93 -4.54
N THR A 68 -2.70 24.09 -4.66
CA THR A 68 -4.07 24.38 -4.22
C THR A 68 -4.74 23.21 -3.50
N VAL A 69 -5.85 23.48 -2.80
CA VAL A 69 -6.68 22.44 -2.16
C VAL A 69 -7.34 21.57 -3.24
N GLU A 70 -7.68 22.15 -4.38
CA GLU A 70 -8.28 21.47 -5.52
C GLU A 70 -7.33 20.44 -6.13
N ASP A 71 -6.03 20.73 -6.22
CA ASP A 71 -5.01 19.78 -6.68
C ASP A 71 -4.89 18.59 -5.71
N PHE A 72 -4.95 18.87 -4.40
CA PHE A 72 -4.95 17.85 -3.38
C PHE A 72 -6.20 16.96 -3.46
N GLU A 73 -7.39 17.56 -3.58
CA GLU A 73 -8.65 16.82 -3.74
C GLU A 73 -8.61 15.91 -4.97
N GLN A 74 -8.08 16.40 -6.08
CA GLN A 74 -7.90 15.62 -7.30
C GLN A 74 -6.95 14.44 -7.11
N ALA A 75 -5.82 14.64 -6.40
CA ALA A 75 -4.90 13.56 -6.10
C ALA A 75 -5.52 12.46 -5.21
N ILE A 76 -6.38 12.83 -4.25
CA ILE A 76 -7.13 11.85 -3.44
C ILE A 76 -8.13 11.06 -4.30
N LYS A 77 -8.88 11.74 -5.18
CA LYS A 77 -9.80 11.07 -6.12
C LYS A 77 -9.08 10.10 -7.05
N GLU A 78 -7.89 10.46 -7.54
CA GLU A 78 -7.09 9.56 -8.37
C GLU A 78 -6.64 8.33 -7.60
N LEU A 79 -6.36 8.46 -6.31
CA LEU A 79 -5.97 7.36 -5.43
C LEU A 79 -7.14 6.38 -5.26
N GLU A 80 -8.35 6.90 -5.05
CA GLU A 80 -9.60 6.12 -4.98
C GLU A 80 -9.90 5.35 -6.28
N ASN A 81 -9.58 5.95 -7.43
CA ASN A 81 -9.83 5.33 -8.74
C ASN A 81 -8.79 4.27 -9.12
N GLU A 82 -7.53 4.44 -8.72
CA GLU A 82 -6.45 3.48 -9.01
C GLU A 82 -6.75 2.09 -8.42
N ASP A 83 -7.34 2.05 -7.23
CA ASP A 83 -7.73 0.81 -6.56
C ASP A 83 -9.04 0.21 -7.13
N THR A 84 -9.85 1.03 -7.82
CA THR A 84 -11.11 0.60 -8.45
C THR A 84 -10.90 -0.07 -9.82
N GLU A 85 -9.88 0.32 -10.60
CA GLU A 85 -9.59 -0.30 -11.90
C GLU A 85 -8.98 -1.71 -11.81
N LEU A 86 -8.56 -2.15 -10.61
CA LEU A 86 -7.94 -3.47 -10.39
C LEU A 86 -8.94 -4.58 -9.99
N ASN A 87 -10.20 -4.25 -9.70
CA ASN A 87 -11.22 -5.23 -9.28
C ASN A 87 -12.04 -5.88 -10.42
N LEU A 88 -11.70 -5.63 -11.70
CA LEU A 88 -12.45 -6.14 -12.86
C LEU A 88 -11.87 -7.42 -13.49
N TYR A 89 -10.82 -8.01 -12.91
CA TYR A 89 -10.18 -9.22 -13.43
C TYR A 89 -9.90 -10.26 -12.35
N GLU A 90 -10.93 -10.73 -11.64
CA GLU A 90 -10.87 -12.08 -11.07
C GLU A 90 -12.29 -12.62 -10.85
N ASP A 91 -12.85 -13.23 -11.88
CA ASP A 91 -13.98 -14.14 -11.68
C ASP A 91 -14.05 -15.16 -12.82
N THR A 92 -13.30 -16.26 -12.70
CA THR A 92 -13.79 -17.56 -13.19
C THR A 92 -13.04 -18.77 -12.61
N GLU A 93 -13.86 -19.66 -12.02
CA GLU A 93 -13.77 -21.13 -11.96
C GLU A 93 -13.22 -21.84 -10.70
N SER A 94 -14.19 -22.37 -9.94
CA SER A 94 -14.44 -23.80 -9.67
C SER A 94 -13.27 -24.69 -9.20
N SER A 95 -13.45 -25.40 -8.07
CA SER A 95 -13.78 -26.84 -8.12
C SER A 95 -14.03 -27.50 -6.76
N SER A 96 -15.01 -28.40 -6.79
CA SER A 96 -15.14 -29.72 -6.16
C SER A 96 -14.80 -29.99 -4.67
N LEU A 97 -15.81 -30.58 -4.03
CA LEU A 97 -15.73 -31.38 -2.79
C LEU A 97 -14.62 -32.44 -2.86
N SER A 98 -13.78 -32.48 -1.81
CA SER A 98 -13.11 -33.72 -1.40
C SER A 98 -12.88 -33.71 0.12
N THR A 99 -13.40 -34.75 0.79
CA THR A 99 -13.25 -34.99 2.22
C THR A 99 -11.87 -35.59 2.50
N PRO A 100 -11.00 -34.99 3.32
CA PRO A 100 -9.75 -35.64 3.68
C PRO A 100 -9.90 -36.48 4.95
N LEU A 101 -9.42 -37.71 4.86
CA LEU A 101 -9.09 -38.62 5.95
C LEU A 101 -8.14 -37.90 6.92
N ILE A 102 -8.49 -37.85 8.22
CA ILE A 102 -7.65 -37.21 9.24
C ILE A 102 -6.49 -38.16 9.60
N THR A 103 -5.35 -37.95 8.96
CA THR A 103 -4.05 -38.50 9.40
C THR A 103 -3.31 -37.39 10.14
N THR A 104 -3.11 -37.54 11.44
CA THR A 104 -2.40 -36.57 12.28
C THR A 104 -0.91 -36.61 11.92
N MET A 105 -0.48 -35.80 10.94
CA MET A 105 0.93 -35.63 10.59
C MET A 105 1.56 -34.54 11.44
N ALA A 106 2.83 -34.75 11.83
CA ALA A 106 3.61 -33.79 12.60
C ALA A 106 3.74 -32.46 11.83
N THR A 107 3.13 -31.39 12.37
CA THR A 107 3.15 -30.07 11.76
C THR A 107 4.49 -29.42 12.07
N SER A 108 5.31 -29.20 11.04
CA SER A 108 6.57 -28.45 11.19
C SER A 108 6.31 -26.97 10.97
N SER A 109 6.93 -26.11 11.79
CA SER A 109 6.85 -24.65 11.68
C SER A 109 8.11 -24.10 11.01
N THR A 110 7.97 -23.06 10.19
CA THR A 110 9.09 -22.37 9.55
C THR A 110 8.74 -20.90 9.30
N THR A 111 9.77 -20.07 9.15
CA THR A 111 9.63 -18.67 8.75
C THR A 111 10.50 -18.43 7.54
N ASP A 112 9.90 -17.90 6.49
CA ASP A 112 10.61 -17.48 5.29
C ASP A 112 10.66 -15.97 5.22
N ARG A 113 11.84 -15.44 4.88
CA ARG A 113 12.02 -14.03 4.55
C ARG A 113 11.84 -13.85 3.06
N LEU A 114 10.89 -13.02 2.68
CA LEU A 114 10.49 -12.71 1.32
C LEU A 114 10.82 -11.24 1.03
N GLU A 115 11.16 -10.96 -0.22
CA GLU A 115 11.33 -9.62 -0.75
C GLU A 115 10.24 -9.40 -1.80
N VAL A 116 9.32 -8.49 -1.52
CA VAL A 116 8.18 -8.18 -2.39
C VAL A 116 8.46 -6.85 -3.08
N TRP A 117 8.54 -6.88 -4.41
CA TRP A 117 8.61 -5.69 -5.24
C TRP A 117 7.22 -5.12 -5.43
N VAL A 118 7.06 -3.86 -5.04
CA VAL A 118 5.78 -3.16 -5.07
C VAL A 118 5.61 -2.50 -6.44
N LYS A 119 4.39 -2.55 -6.96
CA LYS A 119 4.02 -1.98 -8.25
C LYS A 119 4.09 -0.45 -8.17
N PRO A 120 4.71 0.22 -9.16
CA PRO A 120 4.73 1.67 -9.17
C PRO A 120 3.34 2.24 -9.44
N SER A 121 2.95 3.25 -8.67
CA SER A 121 1.76 4.06 -8.90
C SER A 121 2.09 5.33 -9.70
N LEU A 122 1.14 5.80 -10.51
CA LEU A 122 1.22 7.12 -11.15
C LEU A 122 0.61 8.23 -10.28
N ASN A 123 -0.10 7.86 -9.21
CA ASN A 123 -0.65 8.82 -8.27
C ASN A 123 0.51 9.53 -7.54
N PRO A 124 0.49 10.88 -7.44
CA PRO A 124 1.58 11.64 -6.82
C PRO A 124 1.80 11.26 -5.34
N ILE A 125 0.74 10.87 -4.62
CA ILE A 125 0.80 10.47 -3.22
C ILE A 125 1.46 9.09 -3.10
N LYS A 126 0.90 8.05 -3.72
CA LYS A 126 1.49 6.71 -3.67
C LYS A 126 2.91 6.69 -4.24
N SER A 127 3.17 7.33 -5.39
CA SER A 127 4.52 7.36 -5.99
C SER A 127 5.60 7.99 -5.11
N ALA A 128 5.25 8.94 -4.24
CA ALA A 128 6.19 9.57 -3.32
C ALA A 128 6.41 8.77 -2.04
N THR A 129 5.45 7.94 -1.64
CA THR A 129 5.45 7.29 -0.32
C THR A 129 5.61 5.78 -0.35
N GLN A 130 5.23 5.14 -1.45
CA GLN A 130 5.20 3.69 -1.57
C GLN A 130 6.63 3.15 -1.65
N PRO A 131 6.98 2.14 -0.84
CA PRO A 131 8.31 1.56 -0.89
C PRO A 131 8.51 0.78 -2.18
N VAL A 132 9.71 0.84 -2.78
CA VAL A 132 10.04 0.01 -3.96
C VAL A 132 9.99 -1.48 -3.61
N THR A 133 10.47 -1.83 -2.40
CA THR A 133 10.41 -3.18 -1.87
C THR A 133 9.98 -3.21 -0.42
N VAL A 134 9.26 -4.27 -0.07
CA VAL A 134 8.89 -4.61 1.30
C VAL A 134 9.48 -5.98 1.63
N THR A 135 10.19 -6.07 2.75
CA THR A 135 10.64 -7.35 3.29
C THR A 135 9.54 -7.92 4.16
N VAL A 136 9.19 -9.19 3.94
CA VAL A 136 8.13 -9.89 4.67
C VAL A 136 8.68 -11.14 5.33
N ASP A 137 8.51 -11.26 6.64
CA ASP A 137 8.74 -12.49 7.37
C ASP A 137 7.42 -13.27 7.46
N LEU A 138 7.29 -14.31 6.63
CA LEU A 138 6.12 -15.19 6.53
C LEU A 138 6.35 -16.44 7.38
N SER A 139 5.67 -16.51 8.51
CA SER A 139 5.71 -17.65 9.43
C SER A 139 4.53 -18.59 9.19
N TYR A 140 4.79 -19.87 8.96
CA TYR A 140 3.76 -20.84 8.63
C TYR A 140 4.07 -22.26 9.12
N ARG A 141 3.03 -23.08 9.14
CA ARG A 141 3.12 -24.52 9.36
C ARG A 141 2.84 -25.29 8.08
N TYR A 142 3.44 -26.46 7.94
CA TYR A 142 3.23 -27.33 6.79
C TYR A 142 3.06 -28.80 7.19
N ASN A 143 2.40 -29.54 6.30
CA ASN A 143 2.25 -30.99 6.34
C ASN A 143 3.04 -31.63 5.20
N GLY A 144 3.39 -32.92 5.37
CA GLY A 144 4.09 -33.70 4.36
C GLY A 144 5.57 -33.32 4.19
N SER A 145 6.20 -33.85 3.13
CA SER A 145 7.63 -33.73 2.88
C SER A 145 7.94 -33.71 1.39
N GLY A 146 9.02 -33.05 0.97
CA GLY A 146 9.41 -32.97 -0.44
C GLY A 146 8.30 -32.37 -1.30
N SER A 147 8.01 -32.99 -2.45
CA SER A 147 6.99 -32.52 -3.40
C SER A 147 5.56 -32.59 -2.86
N SER A 148 5.29 -33.37 -1.81
CA SER A 148 3.96 -33.46 -1.19
C SER A 148 3.70 -32.38 -0.14
N LYS A 149 4.70 -31.52 0.18
CA LYS A 149 4.57 -30.48 1.21
C LYS A 149 3.42 -29.50 0.91
N THR A 150 2.53 -29.25 1.86
CA THR A 150 1.42 -28.28 1.74
C THR A 150 1.34 -27.41 2.99
N PHE A 151 0.88 -26.17 2.84
CA PHE A 151 0.55 -25.30 3.97
C PHE A 151 -0.56 -25.93 4.81
N SER A 152 -0.40 -25.86 6.12
CA SER A 152 -1.47 -26.18 7.06
C SER A 152 -2.09 -24.92 7.66
N SER A 153 -1.27 -23.90 7.92
CA SER A 153 -1.73 -22.62 8.48
C SER A 153 -0.65 -21.54 8.32
N ILE A 154 -1.07 -20.29 8.19
CA ILE A 154 -0.20 -19.13 8.41
C ILE A 154 -0.26 -18.79 9.90
N THR A 155 0.90 -18.64 10.53
CA THR A 155 1.02 -18.39 11.97
C THR A 155 1.44 -16.96 12.30
N GLY A 156 1.95 -16.22 11.32
CA GLY A 156 2.24 -14.80 11.46
C GLY A 156 2.82 -14.24 10.17
N VAL A 157 2.55 -12.96 9.94
CA VAL A 157 3.11 -12.19 8.82
C VAL A 157 3.49 -10.82 9.37
N SER A 158 4.75 -10.46 9.21
CA SER A 158 5.25 -9.12 9.53
C SER A 158 6.04 -8.58 8.37
N SER A 159 5.93 -7.28 8.13
CA SER A 159 6.60 -6.61 7.04
C SER A 159 7.27 -5.33 7.51
N PHE A 160 8.33 -4.98 6.80
CA PHE A 160 9.06 -3.73 7.00
C PHE A 160 9.66 -3.31 5.67
N SER A 161 9.74 -2.00 5.46
CA SER A 161 10.55 -1.44 4.39
C SER A 161 11.87 -0.93 5.00
N LEU A 162 12.97 -1.09 4.26
CA LEU A 162 14.29 -0.55 4.64
C LEU A 162 14.61 0.76 3.89
N ALA A 163 13.67 1.30 3.10
CA ALA A 163 13.85 2.59 2.46
C ALA A 163 13.88 3.69 3.53
N PHE A 164 14.86 4.60 3.49
CA PHE A 164 14.89 5.78 4.36
C PHE A 164 14.30 6.96 3.59
N PRO A 165 13.21 7.60 4.07
CA PRO A 165 12.42 7.29 5.27
C PRO A 165 11.53 6.04 5.12
N THR A 166 11.35 5.28 6.22
CA THR A 166 10.41 4.14 6.21
C THR A 166 9.01 4.66 6.53
N THR A 167 8.19 4.82 5.51
CA THR A 167 6.82 5.34 5.65
C THR A 167 5.78 4.24 5.85
N TRP A 168 6.05 3.05 5.30
CA TRP A 168 5.17 1.88 5.40
C TRP A 168 5.06 1.36 6.83
N VAL A 169 3.82 1.24 7.30
CA VAL A 169 3.48 0.60 8.58
C VAL A 169 2.38 -0.42 8.33
N GLN A 170 2.69 -1.68 8.59
CA GLN A 170 1.69 -2.75 8.54
C GLN A 170 0.77 -2.69 9.76
N THR A 171 -0.53 -2.76 9.52
CA THR A 171 -1.58 -2.83 10.54
C THR A 171 -2.22 -4.21 10.63
N GLY A 172 -2.21 -4.98 9.55
CA GLY A 172 -2.82 -6.30 9.48
C GLY A 172 -2.35 -7.13 8.30
N TYR A 173 -2.93 -8.32 8.17
CA TYR A 173 -2.79 -9.13 6.97
C TYR A 173 -3.99 -10.07 6.80
N SER A 174 -4.26 -10.44 5.56
CA SER A 174 -5.18 -11.51 5.18
C SER A 174 -4.40 -12.62 4.44
N SER A 175 -4.95 -13.84 4.40
CA SER A 175 -4.30 -14.94 3.68
C SER A 175 -5.30 -15.90 3.07
N PHE A 176 -5.07 -16.29 1.82
CA PHE A 176 -5.89 -17.25 1.09
C PHE A 176 -5.03 -18.37 0.50
N PHE A 177 -5.35 -19.63 0.83
CA PHE A 177 -4.64 -20.78 0.26
C PHE A 177 -5.20 -21.17 -1.10
N TYR A 178 -4.30 -21.55 -2.01
CA TYR A 178 -4.67 -22.00 -3.36
C TYR A 178 -3.90 -23.26 -3.76
N ASN A 179 -4.33 -23.88 -4.86
CA ASN A 179 -3.72 -25.10 -5.42
C ASN A 179 -3.52 -26.19 -4.34
N PHE A 180 -4.61 -26.59 -3.68
CA PHE A 180 -4.59 -27.60 -2.61
C PHE A 180 -3.57 -27.27 -1.49
N ASN A 181 -3.52 -26.00 -1.09
CA ASN A 181 -2.60 -25.45 -0.10
C ASN A 181 -1.11 -25.58 -0.48
N LYS A 182 -0.78 -25.67 -1.77
CA LYS A 182 0.61 -25.56 -2.24
C LYS A 182 1.10 -24.12 -2.30
N GLY A 183 0.17 -23.18 -2.40
CA GLY A 183 0.42 -21.76 -2.43
C GLY A 183 -0.47 -21.00 -1.44
N VAL A 184 -0.05 -19.78 -1.14
CA VAL A 184 -0.79 -18.81 -0.34
C VAL A 184 -0.68 -17.43 -1.00
N THR A 185 -1.81 -16.75 -1.12
CA THR A 185 -1.86 -15.31 -1.40
C THR A 185 -1.90 -14.60 -0.05
N ILE A 186 -1.04 -13.60 0.13
CA ILE A 186 -0.96 -12.74 1.30
C ILE A 186 -1.30 -11.33 0.86
N GLU A 187 -2.18 -10.69 1.60
CA GLU A 187 -2.54 -9.30 1.48
C GLU A 187 -2.08 -8.61 2.76
N LEU A 188 -1.19 -7.64 2.63
CA LEU A 188 -0.74 -6.82 3.74
C LEU A 188 -1.57 -5.55 3.78
N LEU A 189 -2.16 -5.27 4.93
CA LEU A 189 -2.89 -4.04 5.17
C LEU A 189 -1.98 -3.09 5.94
N GLY A 190 -1.93 -1.83 5.53
CA GLY A 190 -1.09 -0.84 6.17
C GLY A 190 -1.38 0.59 5.73
N TYR A 191 -0.42 1.46 6.01
CA TYR A 191 -0.45 2.84 5.55
C TYR A 191 0.97 3.37 5.35
N ASN A 192 1.08 4.43 4.56
CA ASN A 192 2.29 5.24 4.45
C ASN A 192 2.09 6.59 5.13
N ARG A 193 3.11 7.06 5.87
CA ARG A 193 3.11 8.41 6.48
C ARG A 193 3.81 9.42 5.60
N LEU A 194 3.23 10.61 5.45
CA LEU A 194 3.84 11.70 4.69
C LEU A 194 3.47 13.08 5.23
N GLY A 195 4.32 14.05 4.91
CA GLY A 195 3.97 15.46 5.01
C GLY A 195 3.27 15.94 3.74
N ILE A 196 2.29 16.80 3.90
CA ILE A 196 1.58 17.47 2.81
C ILE A 196 1.66 18.96 3.07
N VAL A 197 2.04 19.75 2.08
CA VAL A 197 2.03 21.21 2.15
C VAL A 197 1.05 21.74 1.12
N ILE A 198 0.03 22.47 1.57
CA ILE A 198 -0.98 23.09 0.71
C ILE A 198 -1.03 24.57 1.03
N GLY A 199 -0.69 25.43 0.06
CA GLY A 199 -0.69 26.89 0.27
C GLY A 199 0.17 27.32 1.47
N GLU A 200 1.38 26.78 1.57
CA GLU A 200 2.34 26.98 2.68
C GLU A 200 1.91 26.41 4.04
N GLN A 201 0.76 25.73 4.14
CA GLN A 201 0.31 25.06 5.36
C GLN A 201 0.78 23.60 5.38
N PRO A 202 1.67 23.22 6.31
CA PRO A 202 2.15 21.85 6.41
C PRO A 202 1.23 21.01 7.31
N ILE A 203 0.94 19.79 6.90
CA ILE A 203 0.01 18.85 7.54
C ILE A 203 0.60 17.43 7.46
N GLY A 204 0.38 16.60 8.48
CA GLY A 204 0.70 15.18 8.42
C GLY A 204 -0.46 14.35 7.89
N ALA A 205 -0.17 13.30 7.14
CA ALA A 205 -1.17 12.35 6.66
C ALA A 205 -0.70 10.90 6.77
N GLN A 206 -1.67 10.01 6.94
CA GLN A 206 -1.57 8.57 6.75
C GLN A 206 -2.38 8.19 5.52
N VAL A 207 -1.75 7.56 4.56
CA VAL A 207 -2.39 7.10 3.34
C VAL A 207 -2.47 5.59 3.40
N LYS A 208 -3.69 5.06 3.45
CA LYS A 208 -3.93 3.62 3.48
C LYS A 208 -3.45 2.99 2.19
N ASP A 209 -2.85 1.81 2.32
CA ASP A 209 -2.25 1.11 1.21
C ASP A 209 -2.24 -0.40 1.49
N GLU A 210 -2.31 -1.17 0.41
CA GLU A 210 -2.48 -2.62 0.45
C GLU A 210 -1.48 -3.28 -0.49
N ILE A 211 -0.76 -4.30 0.00
CA ILE A 211 0.26 -5.00 -0.79
C ILE A 211 -0.10 -6.47 -0.89
N THR A 212 -0.44 -6.93 -2.09
CA THR A 212 -0.88 -8.32 -2.32
C THR A 212 0.13 -9.11 -3.15
N PHE A 213 0.54 -10.29 -2.66
CA PHE A 213 1.48 -11.16 -3.38
C PHE A 213 1.15 -12.65 -3.17
N SER A 214 1.68 -13.52 -4.04
CA SER A 214 1.55 -14.97 -3.90
C SER A 214 2.88 -15.65 -3.63
N TYR A 215 2.87 -16.62 -2.71
CA TYR A 215 4.01 -17.45 -2.36
C TYR A 215 3.66 -18.94 -2.46
N ALA A 216 4.52 -19.72 -3.12
CA ALA A 216 4.44 -21.18 -3.16
C ALA A 216 5.54 -21.80 -2.31
N LEU A 217 5.24 -22.90 -1.61
CA LEU A 217 6.21 -23.59 -0.76
C LEU A 217 7.49 -23.96 -1.51
N GLY A 218 8.64 -23.47 -1.04
CA GLY A 218 9.93 -23.70 -1.68
C GLY A 218 10.14 -22.95 -3.00
N GLY A 219 9.22 -22.04 -3.35
CA GLY A 219 9.35 -21.13 -4.47
C GLY A 219 10.33 -19.98 -4.21
N SER A 220 10.39 -19.06 -5.18
CA SER A 220 11.22 -17.84 -5.10
C SER A 220 10.95 -17.06 -3.82
N LYS A 221 12.02 -16.48 -3.25
CA LYS A 221 11.91 -15.54 -2.13
C LYS A 221 11.74 -14.09 -2.59
N THR A 222 12.07 -13.80 -3.84
CA THR A 222 11.78 -12.52 -4.49
C THR A 222 10.47 -12.65 -5.25
N LEU A 223 9.50 -11.82 -4.90
CA LEU A 223 8.13 -11.83 -5.36
C LEU A 223 7.75 -10.45 -5.90
N PHE A 224 6.65 -10.40 -6.63
CA PHE A 224 6.08 -9.17 -7.15
C PHE A 224 4.67 -9.04 -6.60
N GLU A 225 4.29 -7.81 -6.28
CA GLU A 225 2.91 -7.44 -6.06
C GLU A 225 2.06 -7.79 -7.30
N LYS A 226 0.81 -8.20 -7.05
CA LYS A 226 -0.14 -8.59 -8.08
C LYS A 226 -0.82 -7.39 -8.74
#